data_AF-A0A9J7BNA0-F1
#
_entry.id   AF-A0A9J7BNA0-F1
#
_cell.length_a   1.000
_cell.length_b   1.000
_cell.length_c   1.000
_cell.angle_alpha   90.00
_cell.angle_beta   90.00
_cell.angle_gamma   90.00
#
_symmetry.space_group_name_H-M   'P 1'
#
loop_
_entity.id
_entity.type
_entity.pdbx_description
1 polymer ?
#
loop_
_entity_poly.entity_id
_entity_poly.type
_entity_poly.pdbx_seq_one_letter_code
_entity_poly.pdbx_strand_id
1 'polypeptide(L)'
;MPKEPKTPQEKKLLELKKDYFTFSRDPHAFRKTWKRKKVLANQEYRRKSAELFAHVTPGASAEDVELVVGDVTTSHLQKGIARTKLIKWGTVSLGEKIKAKLEKREQTVGRRANRHRLMDAITASAVTTLGSLEENQLTDVVRRIALLLRGGDPMEWARLYQSSDPLDRAIFFVERLSRGDSYYVDALRRNPKLCHSFQRWRDKANRILAKLRRPHERKLEQKVAAAKKIKALRRAKAKDE
;
A
#
# COMPACT_ATOMS: atom_id res chain seq x y z
N MET A 1 26.99 -52.12 21.59
CA MET A 1 27.63 -50.87 21.12
C MET A 1 26.81 -49.67 21.61
N PRO A 2 27.35 -48.79 22.47
CA PRO A 2 26.67 -47.55 22.84
C PRO A 2 26.62 -46.62 21.61
N LYS A 3 25.45 -46.08 21.30
CA LYS A 3 25.30 -45.10 20.21
C LYS A 3 26.05 -43.83 20.59
N GLU A 4 26.91 -43.35 19.70
CA GLU A 4 27.60 -42.07 19.87
C GLU A 4 26.61 -40.94 20.13
N PRO A 5 26.94 -39.99 21.03
CA PRO A 5 26.07 -38.88 21.36
C PRO A 5 25.91 -37.97 20.14
N LYS A 6 24.69 -37.92 19.62
CA LYS A 6 24.34 -37.08 18.46
C LYS A 6 24.61 -35.60 18.74
N THR A 7 25.16 -34.90 17.75
CA THR A 7 25.38 -33.46 17.83
C THR A 7 24.05 -32.68 17.89
N PRO A 8 24.03 -31.44 18.40
CA PRO A 8 22.81 -30.62 18.41
C PRO A 8 22.18 -30.42 17.02
N GLN A 9 23.00 -30.36 15.97
CA GLN A 9 22.52 -30.24 14.58
C GLN A 9 21.87 -31.54 14.10
N GLU A 10 22.46 -32.70 14.39
CA GLU A 10 21.88 -34.01 14.08
C GLU A 10 20.57 -34.25 14.83
N LYS A 11 20.50 -33.89 16.12
CA LYS A 11 19.26 -33.96 16.90
C LYS A 11 18.17 -33.11 16.25
N LYS A 12 18.50 -31.89 15.79
CA LYS A 12 17.57 -30.99 15.10
C LYS A 12 17.10 -31.54 13.75
N LEU A 13 18.00 -32.14 12.96
CA LEU A 13 17.65 -32.78 11.68
C LEU A 13 16.76 -34.01 11.89
N LEU A 14 17.00 -34.79 12.95
CA LEU A 14 16.16 -35.93 13.30
C LEU A 14 14.77 -35.50 13.76
N GLU A 15 14.66 -34.46 14.59
CA GLU A 15 13.37 -33.90 14.98
C GLU A 15 12.61 -33.32 13.78
N LEU A 16 13.31 -32.73 12.81
CA LEU A 16 12.70 -32.27 11.55
C LEU A 16 12.17 -33.45 10.71
N LYS A 17 12.89 -34.58 10.69
CA LYS A 17 12.52 -35.81 9.96
C LYS A 17 11.35 -36.58 10.59
N LYS A 18 11.01 -36.34 11.86
CA LYS A 18 9.92 -37.04 12.57
C LYS A 18 8.51 -36.60 12.16
N ASP A 19 8.37 -35.59 11.29
CA ASP A 19 7.10 -35.11 10.72
C ASP A 19 5.96 -34.93 11.73
N TYR A 20 6.22 -34.16 12.79
CA TYR A 20 5.14 -33.75 13.71
C TYR A 20 4.08 -32.93 12.97
N PHE A 21 2.83 -33.37 13.04
CA PHE A 21 1.69 -32.62 12.50
C PHE A 21 1.31 -31.47 13.42
N THR A 22 1.16 -30.27 12.84
CA THR A 22 0.77 -29.06 13.56
C THR A 22 -0.43 -28.40 12.89
N PHE A 23 -1.10 -27.47 13.58
CA PHE A 23 -2.22 -26.71 12.99
C PHE A 23 -1.81 -26.06 11.66
N SER A 24 -2.78 -26.02 10.73
CA SER A 24 -2.60 -25.58 9.34
C SER A 24 -1.88 -24.24 9.16
N ARG A 25 -1.39 -23.99 7.94
CA ARG A 25 -0.62 -22.80 7.55
C ARG A 25 -1.24 -21.48 7.99
N ASP A 26 -2.58 -21.38 7.94
CA ASP A 26 -3.35 -20.22 8.40
C ASP A 26 -4.53 -20.66 9.30
N PRO A 27 -4.30 -20.83 10.62
CA PRO A 27 -5.32 -21.32 11.55
C PRO A 27 -6.58 -20.44 11.56
N HIS A 28 -6.38 -19.13 11.39
CA HIS A 28 -7.45 -18.14 11.37
C HIS A 28 -8.14 -18.00 10.00
N ALA A 29 -7.48 -18.38 8.90
CA ALA A 29 -8.10 -18.34 7.57
C ALA A 29 -9.27 -19.32 7.49
N PHE A 30 -9.17 -20.48 8.15
CA PHE A 30 -10.30 -21.39 8.30
C PHE A 30 -11.48 -20.71 9.00
N ARG A 31 -11.27 -20.09 10.18
CA ARG A 31 -12.34 -19.37 10.91
C ARG A 31 -13.02 -18.29 10.04
N LYS A 32 -12.25 -17.52 9.27
CA LYS A 32 -12.79 -16.46 8.41
C LYS A 32 -13.49 -16.99 7.16
N THR A 33 -12.95 -18.02 6.51
CA THR A 33 -13.45 -18.52 5.21
C THR A 33 -14.49 -19.62 5.34
N TRP A 34 -14.59 -20.29 6.49
CA TRP A 34 -15.48 -21.43 6.70
C TRP A 34 -16.96 -21.08 6.54
N LYS A 35 -17.40 -19.93 7.09
CA LYS A 35 -18.77 -19.44 6.90
C LYS A 35 -19.08 -19.24 5.41
N ARG A 36 -18.16 -18.59 4.67
CA ARG A 36 -18.31 -18.35 3.23
C ARG A 36 -18.33 -19.67 2.43
N LYS A 37 -17.44 -20.61 2.73
CA LYS A 37 -17.41 -21.94 2.10
C LYS A 37 -18.70 -22.74 2.33
N LYS A 38 -19.25 -22.70 3.55
CA LYS A 38 -20.56 -23.30 3.87
C LYS A 38 -21.70 -22.68 3.07
N VAL A 39 -21.72 -21.34 2.97
CA VAL A 39 -22.75 -20.63 2.21
C VAL A 39 -22.68 -21.00 0.73
N LEU A 40 -21.49 -21.00 0.12
CA LEU A 40 -21.32 -21.37 -1.29
C LEU A 40 -21.73 -22.82 -1.57
N ALA A 41 -21.30 -23.77 -0.74
CA ALA A 41 -21.70 -25.17 -0.90
C ALA A 41 -23.22 -25.38 -0.76
N ASN A 42 -23.88 -24.64 0.15
CA ASN A 42 -25.33 -24.66 0.28
C ASN A 42 -26.05 -23.99 -0.90
N GLN A 43 -25.50 -22.90 -1.45
CA GLN A 43 -26.03 -22.25 -2.64
C GLN A 43 -25.92 -23.16 -3.86
N GLU A 44 -24.78 -23.80 -4.08
CA GLU A 44 -24.60 -24.78 -5.16
C GLU A 44 -25.55 -25.96 -5.01
N TYR A 45 -25.71 -26.50 -3.80
CA TYR A 45 -26.69 -27.55 -3.51
C TYR A 45 -28.11 -27.12 -3.88
N ARG A 46 -28.53 -25.92 -3.45
CA ARG A 46 -29.87 -25.38 -3.76
C ARG A 46 -30.06 -25.12 -5.25
N ARG A 47 -29.01 -24.66 -5.94
CA ARG A 47 -29.05 -24.44 -7.38
C ARG A 47 -29.20 -25.76 -8.13
N LYS A 48 -28.39 -26.77 -7.80
CA LYS A 48 -28.49 -28.12 -8.37
C LYS A 48 -29.84 -28.76 -8.10
N SER A 49 -30.39 -28.60 -6.89
CA SER A 49 -31.74 -29.09 -6.60
C SER A 49 -32.80 -28.34 -7.41
N ALA A 50 -32.69 -27.01 -7.53
CA ALA A 50 -33.64 -26.22 -8.32
C ALA A 50 -33.56 -26.56 -9.82
N GLU A 51 -32.37 -26.78 -10.36
CA GLU A 51 -32.15 -27.25 -11.74
C GLU A 51 -32.79 -28.63 -11.97
N LEU A 52 -32.60 -29.58 -11.04
CA LEU A 52 -33.19 -30.92 -11.14
C LEU A 52 -34.73 -30.92 -11.06
N PHE A 53 -35.31 -30.04 -10.24
CA PHE A 53 -36.76 -29.95 -10.05
C PHE A 53 -37.42 -28.83 -10.88
N ALA A 54 -36.68 -28.18 -11.80
CA ALA A 54 -37.19 -27.06 -12.59
C ALA A 54 -38.39 -27.44 -13.48
N HIS A 55 -38.47 -28.71 -13.88
CA HIS A 55 -39.53 -29.26 -14.73
C HIS A 55 -40.71 -29.83 -13.94
N VAL A 56 -40.64 -29.83 -12.60
CA VAL A 56 -41.68 -30.39 -11.73
C VAL A 56 -42.62 -29.26 -11.27
N THR A 57 -43.88 -29.34 -11.70
CA THR A 57 -44.92 -28.39 -11.29
C THR A 57 -45.29 -28.60 -9.81
N PRO A 58 -45.35 -27.53 -8.99
CA PRO A 58 -45.76 -27.66 -7.59
C PRO A 58 -47.21 -28.17 -7.49
N GLY A 59 -47.40 -29.34 -6.88
CA GLY A 59 -48.70 -30.01 -6.75
C GLY A 59 -48.89 -31.25 -7.64
N ALA A 60 -47.88 -31.64 -8.43
CA ALA A 60 -47.92 -32.88 -9.21
C ALA A 60 -47.96 -34.13 -8.31
N SER A 61 -48.69 -35.16 -8.75
CA SER A 61 -48.74 -36.48 -8.12
C SER A 61 -47.34 -37.11 -8.10
N ALA A 62 -47.02 -37.92 -7.09
CA ALA A 62 -45.75 -38.64 -7.03
C ALA A 62 -45.49 -39.49 -8.29
N GLU A 63 -46.55 -40.01 -8.91
CA GLU A 63 -46.50 -40.82 -10.13
C GLU A 63 -46.17 -39.99 -11.38
N ASP A 64 -46.66 -38.74 -11.46
CA ASP A 64 -46.35 -37.81 -12.56
C ASP A 64 -44.90 -37.31 -12.51
N VAL A 65 -44.36 -37.16 -11.29
CA VAL A 65 -42.95 -36.78 -11.07
C VAL A 65 -42.01 -37.90 -11.53
N GLU A 66 -42.37 -39.17 -11.31
CA GLU A 66 -41.59 -40.31 -11.81
C GLU A 66 -41.63 -40.41 -13.35
N LEU A 67 -42.77 -40.08 -13.97
CA LEU A 67 -42.96 -40.12 -15.42
C LEU A 67 -42.19 -39.01 -16.17
N VAL A 68 -42.17 -37.78 -15.63
CA VAL A 68 -41.47 -36.62 -16.23
C VAL A 68 -39.95 -36.75 -16.14
N VAL A 69 -39.45 -37.43 -15.11
CA VAL A 69 -38.02 -37.49 -14.82
C VAL A 69 -37.33 -38.67 -15.51
N GLY A 70 -38.06 -39.73 -15.94
CA GLY A 70 -37.58 -40.78 -16.85
C GLY A 70 -36.30 -41.51 -16.39
N ASP A 71 -36.44 -42.73 -15.86
CA ASP A 71 -35.33 -43.63 -15.46
C ASP A 71 -34.24 -43.03 -14.54
N VAL A 72 -34.49 -41.88 -13.91
CA VAL A 72 -33.67 -41.39 -12.81
C VAL A 72 -34.02 -42.22 -11.58
N THR A 73 -33.45 -43.42 -11.52
CA THR A 73 -33.45 -44.26 -10.32
C THR A 73 -33.16 -43.38 -9.10
N THR A 74 -33.82 -43.63 -7.98
CA THR A 74 -33.61 -42.96 -6.68
C THR A 74 -32.12 -42.76 -6.32
N SER A 75 -31.24 -43.64 -6.82
CA SER A 75 -29.78 -43.54 -6.76
C SER A 75 -29.15 -42.33 -7.47
N HIS A 76 -29.70 -41.87 -8.60
CA HIS A 76 -29.26 -40.68 -9.35
C HIS A 76 -29.70 -39.39 -8.67
N LEU A 77 -30.91 -39.35 -8.08
CA LEU A 77 -31.35 -38.26 -7.21
C LEU A 77 -30.47 -38.16 -5.96
N GLN A 78 -30.14 -39.29 -5.32
CA GLN A 78 -29.25 -39.32 -4.17
C GLN A 78 -27.81 -38.90 -4.49
N LYS A 79 -27.27 -39.27 -5.67
CA LYS A 79 -25.91 -38.89 -6.10
C LYS A 79 -25.83 -37.45 -6.63
N GLY A 80 -26.83 -36.96 -7.35
CA GLY A 80 -26.89 -35.60 -7.90
C GLY A 80 -27.07 -34.51 -6.84
N ILE A 81 -27.72 -34.86 -5.73
CA ILE A 81 -28.02 -33.97 -4.60
C ILE A 81 -26.99 -34.14 -3.46
N ALA A 82 -25.91 -34.90 -3.63
CA ALA A 82 -24.92 -35.02 -2.56
C ALA A 82 -24.24 -33.65 -2.29
N ARG A 83 -24.37 -33.14 -1.06
CA ARG A 83 -23.64 -31.93 -0.64
C ARG A 83 -22.14 -32.20 -0.77
N THR A 84 -21.41 -31.31 -1.43
CA THR A 84 -19.95 -31.35 -1.47
C THR A 84 -19.41 -31.43 -0.05
N LYS A 85 -18.71 -32.53 0.28
CA LYS A 85 -18.11 -32.70 1.60
C LYS A 85 -17.06 -31.61 1.82
N LEU A 86 -17.37 -30.65 2.68
CA LEU A 86 -16.44 -29.59 3.04
C LEU A 86 -15.37 -30.14 3.97
N ILE A 87 -14.14 -30.25 3.47
CA ILE A 87 -13.00 -30.71 4.25
C ILE A 87 -12.46 -29.56 5.12
N LYS A 88 -12.40 -29.79 6.43
CA LYS A 88 -11.70 -28.94 7.37
C LYS A 88 -10.20 -29.19 7.20
N TRP A 89 -9.48 -28.25 6.60
CA TRP A 89 -8.02 -28.30 6.47
C TRP A 89 -7.42 -28.25 7.87
N GLY A 90 -6.83 -29.36 8.34
CA GLY A 90 -6.64 -29.60 9.76
C GLY A 90 -5.20 -29.59 10.25
N THR A 91 -4.25 -30.09 9.47
CA THR A 91 -2.87 -30.28 9.92
C THR A 91 -1.90 -30.19 8.74
N VAL A 92 -0.72 -29.65 9.00
CA VAL A 92 0.43 -29.64 8.08
C VAL A 92 1.64 -30.15 8.85
N SER A 93 2.61 -30.75 8.16
CA SER A 93 3.84 -31.15 8.85
C SER A 93 4.59 -29.92 9.34
N LEU A 94 5.28 -30.03 10.47
CA LEU A 94 6.11 -28.95 11.01
C LEU A 94 7.17 -28.52 9.98
N GLY A 95 7.74 -29.48 9.25
CA GLY A 95 8.70 -29.22 8.17
C GLY A 95 8.13 -28.36 7.05
N GLU A 96 6.94 -28.72 6.54
CA GLU A 96 6.22 -27.94 5.53
C GLU A 96 5.90 -26.52 6.01
N LYS A 97 5.48 -26.37 7.26
CA LYS A 97 5.17 -25.08 7.87
C LYS A 97 6.40 -24.19 8.01
N ILE A 98 7.54 -24.76 8.40
CA ILE A 98 8.81 -24.05 8.49
C ILE A 98 9.26 -23.62 7.09
N LYS A 99 9.24 -24.54 6.11
CA LYS A 99 9.60 -24.26 4.72
C LYS A 99 8.77 -23.10 4.15
N ALA A 100 7.44 -23.16 4.28
CA ALA A 100 6.55 -22.10 3.81
C ALA A 100 6.79 -20.75 4.52
N LYS A 101 7.18 -20.75 5.80
CA LYS A 101 7.56 -19.52 6.52
C LYS A 101 8.87 -18.95 6.02
N LEU A 102 9.86 -19.79 5.71
CA LEU A 102 11.15 -19.38 5.15
C LEU A 102 10.98 -18.81 3.74
N GLU A 103 10.24 -19.50 2.86
CA GLU A 103 9.89 -19.00 1.52
C GLU A 103 9.16 -17.65 1.59
N LYS A 104 8.19 -17.50 2.51
CA LYS A 104 7.49 -16.23 2.71
C LYS A 104 8.45 -15.13 3.19
N ARG A 105 9.40 -15.45 4.08
CA ARG A 105 10.42 -14.51 4.55
C ARG A 105 11.33 -14.09 3.40
N GLU A 106 11.83 -15.03 2.62
CA GLU A 106 12.65 -14.76 1.44
C GLU A 106 11.91 -13.85 0.44
N GLN A 107 10.67 -14.17 0.12
CA GLN A 107 9.82 -13.32 -0.74
C GLN A 107 9.63 -11.92 -0.15
N THR A 108 9.42 -11.81 1.16
CA THR A 108 9.20 -10.52 1.84
C THR A 108 10.48 -9.70 1.89
N VAL A 109 11.62 -10.33 2.20
CA VAL A 109 12.95 -9.71 2.21
C VAL A 109 13.33 -9.26 0.80
N GLY A 110 13.14 -10.11 -0.20
CA GLY A 110 13.37 -9.78 -1.61
C GLY A 110 12.52 -8.61 -2.07
N ARG A 111 11.22 -8.58 -1.73
CA ARG A 111 10.33 -7.44 -2.01
C ARG A 111 10.80 -6.16 -1.33
N ARG A 112 11.24 -6.24 -0.07
CA ARG A 112 11.76 -5.07 0.67
C ARG A 112 13.05 -4.55 0.06
N ALA A 113 13.99 -5.43 -0.26
CA ALA A 113 15.25 -5.08 -0.91
C ALA A 113 15.02 -4.44 -2.29
N ASN A 114 14.15 -5.03 -3.12
CA ASN A 114 13.78 -4.48 -4.42
C ASN A 114 13.11 -3.10 -4.28
N ARG A 115 12.23 -2.92 -3.29
CA ARG A 115 11.63 -1.61 -3.00
C ARG A 115 12.67 -0.58 -2.58
N HIS A 116 13.60 -0.93 -1.70
CA HIS A 116 14.67 0.00 -1.28
C HIS A 116 15.51 0.42 -2.48
N ARG A 117 15.95 -0.54 -3.32
CA ARG A 117 16.70 -0.25 -4.55
C ARG A 117 15.94 0.69 -5.49
N LEU A 118 14.65 0.44 -5.70
CA LEU A 118 13.80 1.31 -6.53
C LEU A 118 13.74 2.73 -5.96
N MET A 119 13.49 2.88 -4.66
CA MET A 119 13.40 4.19 -4.01
C MET A 119 14.74 4.92 -3.99
N ASP A 120 15.85 4.19 -3.83
CA ASP A 120 17.20 4.74 -3.88
C ASP A 120 17.51 5.27 -5.28
N ALA A 121 17.14 4.53 -6.33
CA ALA A 121 17.32 4.96 -7.72
C ALA A 121 16.49 6.21 -8.06
N ILE A 122 15.21 6.24 -7.65
CA ILE A 122 14.33 7.40 -7.84
C ILE A 122 14.89 8.62 -7.11
N THR A 123 15.31 8.45 -5.86
CA THR A 123 15.87 9.53 -5.03
C THR A 123 17.18 10.06 -5.64
N ALA A 124 18.07 9.17 -6.08
CA ALA A 124 19.32 9.56 -6.72
C ALA A 124 19.07 10.34 -8.01
N SER A 125 18.15 9.87 -8.85
CA SER A 125 17.74 10.56 -10.08
C SER A 125 17.19 11.95 -9.77
N ALA A 126 16.23 12.06 -8.84
CA ALA A 126 15.63 13.34 -8.47
C ALA A 126 16.66 14.34 -7.93
N VAL A 127 17.53 13.92 -7.01
CA VAL A 127 18.57 14.80 -6.44
C VAL A 127 19.57 15.23 -7.52
N THR A 128 19.92 14.34 -8.44
CA THR A 128 20.81 14.67 -9.57
C THR A 128 20.16 15.69 -10.49
N THR A 129 18.91 15.48 -10.87
CA THR A 129 18.14 16.42 -11.71
C THR A 129 18.01 17.79 -11.05
N LEU A 130 17.72 17.84 -9.75
CA LEU A 130 17.66 19.11 -9.00
C LEU A 130 19.03 19.80 -8.93
N GLY A 131 20.10 19.02 -8.81
CA GLY A 131 21.47 19.51 -8.74
C GLY A 131 22.00 20.04 -10.07
N SER A 132 21.47 19.57 -11.21
CA SER A 132 21.89 19.97 -12.55
C SER A 132 21.17 21.21 -13.09
N LEU A 133 20.18 21.75 -12.37
CA LEU A 133 19.45 22.93 -12.82
C LEU A 133 20.33 24.18 -12.82
N GLU A 134 20.28 24.92 -13.93
CA GLU A 134 20.84 26.27 -14.02
C GLU A 134 20.07 27.26 -13.13
N GLU A 135 20.65 28.42 -12.82
CA GLU A 135 20.07 29.37 -11.86
C GLU A 135 18.68 29.88 -12.26
N ASN A 136 18.46 30.13 -13.55
CA ASN A 136 17.17 30.55 -14.10
C ASN A 136 16.11 29.44 -13.95
N GLN A 137 16.44 28.23 -14.40
CA GLN A 137 15.56 27.06 -14.30
C GLN A 137 15.24 26.70 -12.84
N LEU A 138 16.25 26.77 -11.97
CA LEU A 138 16.11 26.52 -10.54
C LEU A 138 15.09 27.49 -9.92
N THR A 139 15.14 28.76 -10.29
CA THR A 139 14.22 29.77 -9.75
C THR A 139 12.76 29.46 -10.11
N ASP A 140 12.51 29.07 -11.36
CA ASP A 140 11.15 28.72 -11.82
C ASP A 140 10.65 27.42 -11.20
N VAL A 141 11.51 26.40 -11.09
CA VAL A 141 11.18 25.14 -10.42
C VAL A 141 10.86 25.36 -8.94
N VAL A 142 11.64 26.19 -8.24
CA VAL A 142 11.40 26.52 -6.83
C VAL A 142 10.08 27.28 -6.65
N ARG A 143 9.75 28.20 -7.57
CA ARG A 143 8.44 28.88 -7.57
C ARG A 143 7.29 27.88 -7.76
N ARG A 144 7.43 26.99 -8.74
CA ARG A 144 6.45 25.95 -9.04
C ARG A 144 6.22 25.02 -7.84
N ILE A 145 7.30 24.53 -7.22
CA ILE A 145 7.23 23.72 -5.99
C ILE A 145 6.52 24.50 -4.87
N ALA A 146 6.85 25.78 -4.66
CA ALA A 146 6.24 26.57 -3.60
C ALA A 146 4.74 26.80 -3.79
N LEU A 147 4.27 26.94 -5.03
CA LEU A 147 2.84 27.00 -5.35
C LEU A 147 2.15 25.66 -5.07
N LEU A 148 2.75 24.56 -5.53
CA LEU A 148 2.24 23.20 -5.31
C LEU A 148 2.09 22.88 -3.82
N LEU A 149 3.11 23.19 -3.00
CA LEU A 149 3.09 22.96 -1.56
C LEU A 149 2.02 23.78 -0.81
N ARG A 150 1.51 24.87 -1.40
CA ARG A 150 0.43 25.69 -0.82
C ARG A 150 -0.98 25.22 -1.22
N GLY A 151 -1.10 24.02 -1.79
CA GLY A 151 -2.37 23.48 -2.27
C GLY A 151 -2.63 23.80 -3.74
N GLY A 152 -1.59 23.74 -4.58
CA GLY A 152 -1.66 24.07 -6.01
C GLY A 152 -2.73 23.29 -6.81
N ASP A 153 -2.83 23.60 -8.10
CA ASP A 153 -3.91 23.14 -8.97
C ASP A 153 -4.03 21.59 -9.02
N PRO A 154 -5.21 21.02 -8.71
CA PRO A 154 -5.48 19.58 -8.86
C PRO A 154 -5.12 19.01 -10.24
N MET A 155 -5.30 19.79 -11.32
CA MET A 155 -4.93 19.35 -12.67
C MET A 155 -3.42 19.25 -12.84
N GLU A 156 -2.67 20.18 -12.27
CA GLU A 156 -1.21 20.14 -12.28
C GLU A 156 -0.69 18.93 -11.50
N TRP A 157 -1.34 18.60 -10.38
CA TRP A 157 -1.06 17.36 -9.64
C TRP A 157 -1.27 16.13 -10.50
N ALA A 158 -2.42 16.01 -11.18
CA ALA A 158 -2.71 14.89 -12.06
C ALA A 158 -1.64 14.73 -13.15
N ARG A 159 -1.21 15.85 -13.76
CA ARG A 159 -0.12 15.88 -14.74
C ARG A 159 1.20 15.38 -14.14
N LEU A 160 1.59 15.87 -12.96
CA LEU A 160 2.82 15.46 -12.26
C LEU A 160 2.83 13.96 -11.92
N TYR A 161 1.69 13.40 -11.52
CA TYR A 161 1.58 11.97 -11.21
C TYR A 161 1.85 11.09 -12.44
N GLN A 162 1.33 11.51 -13.60
CA GLN A 162 1.42 10.76 -14.85
C GLN A 162 2.71 11.04 -15.63
N SER A 163 3.32 12.21 -15.46
CA SER A 163 4.51 12.65 -16.21
C SER A 163 5.73 11.78 -15.94
N SER A 164 6.41 11.33 -16.99
CA SER A 164 7.70 10.61 -16.91
C SER A 164 8.91 11.53 -17.00
N ASP A 165 8.70 12.84 -17.10
CA ASP A 165 9.77 13.84 -17.17
C ASP A 165 10.60 13.80 -15.86
N PRO A 166 11.93 13.65 -15.93
CA PRO A 166 12.82 13.71 -14.77
C PRO A 166 12.58 14.93 -13.88
N LEU A 167 12.26 16.09 -14.46
CA LEU A 167 12.02 17.32 -13.69
C LEU A 167 10.73 17.25 -12.89
N ASP A 168 9.64 16.79 -13.52
CA ASP A 168 8.35 16.59 -12.84
C ASP A 168 8.47 15.52 -11.75
N ARG A 169 9.25 14.45 -11.98
CA ARG A 169 9.54 13.43 -10.96
C ARG A 169 10.36 13.99 -9.80
N ALA A 170 11.30 14.91 -10.07
CA ALA A 170 12.05 15.60 -9.04
C ALA A 170 11.17 16.56 -8.21
N ILE A 171 10.25 17.28 -8.83
CA ILE A 171 9.25 18.11 -8.14
C ILE A 171 8.36 17.24 -7.24
N PHE A 172 7.87 16.12 -7.78
CA PHE A 172 7.07 15.15 -7.04
C PHE A 172 7.83 14.58 -5.83
N PHE A 173 9.10 14.24 -6.01
CA PHE A 173 9.99 13.81 -4.93
C PHE A 173 10.07 14.86 -3.80
N VAL A 174 10.25 16.14 -4.13
CA VAL A 174 10.34 17.22 -3.12
C VAL A 174 9.03 17.37 -2.37
N GLU A 175 7.88 17.27 -3.04
CA GLU A 175 6.59 17.34 -2.37
C GLU A 175 6.39 16.15 -1.41
N ARG A 176 6.66 14.92 -1.87
CA ARG A 176 6.51 13.72 -1.04
C ARG A 176 7.39 13.77 0.19
N LEU A 177 8.63 14.24 0.01
CA LEU A 177 9.55 14.44 1.11
C LEU A 177 9.05 15.53 2.09
N SER A 178 8.48 16.62 1.58
CA SER A 178 7.92 17.70 2.41
C SER A 178 6.68 17.25 3.20
N ARG A 179 5.93 16.28 2.68
CA ARG A 179 4.81 15.62 3.38
C ARG A 179 5.25 14.51 4.35
N GLY A 180 6.55 14.21 4.43
CA GLY A 180 7.08 13.21 5.36
C GLY A 180 6.94 11.77 4.88
N ASP A 181 6.93 11.53 3.57
CA ASP A 181 6.91 10.17 3.03
C ASP A 181 8.16 9.38 3.46
N SER A 182 7.93 8.38 4.32
CA SER A 182 8.97 7.57 4.94
C SER A 182 9.91 6.89 3.94
N TYR A 183 9.43 6.54 2.73
CA TYR A 183 10.25 5.84 1.76
C TYR A 183 11.37 6.73 1.19
N TYR A 184 11.05 7.99 0.89
CA TYR A 184 12.01 8.96 0.38
C TYR A 184 12.95 9.46 1.47
N VAL A 185 12.44 9.66 2.70
CA VAL A 185 13.26 10.00 3.86
C VAL A 185 14.30 8.91 4.12
N ASP A 186 13.87 7.64 4.14
CA ASP A 186 14.77 6.52 4.36
C ASP A 186 15.77 6.35 3.21
N ALA A 187 15.37 6.58 1.96
CA ALA A 187 16.28 6.53 0.81
C ALA A 187 17.39 7.58 0.88
N LEU A 188 17.05 8.83 1.25
CA LEU A 188 18.06 9.86 1.49
C LEU A 188 19.00 9.50 2.63
N ARG A 189 18.47 8.96 3.73
CA ARG A 189 19.28 8.58 4.92
C ARG A 189 20.23 7.43 4.65
N ARG A 190 19.86 6.49 3.76
CA ARG A 190 20.75 5.39 3.34
C ARG A 190 21.99 5.88 2.58
N ASN A 191 21.94 7.04 1.94
CA ASN A 191 23.05 7.60 1.17
C ASN A 191 23.44 9.01 1.67
N PRO A 192 24.43 9.10 2.57
CA PRO A 192 24.87 10.39 3.14
C PRO A 192 25.29 11.43 2.10
N LYS A 193 25.91 11.00 0.99
CA LYS A 193 26.33 11.91 -0.08
C LYS A 193 25.13 12.54 -0.77
N LEU A 194 24.10 11.75 -1.10
CA LEU A 194 22.85 12.25 -1.67
C LEU A 194 22.13 13.18 -0.69
N CYS A 195 22.11 12.82 0.59
CA CYS A 195 21.52 13.66 1.63
C CYS A 195 22.18 15.05 1.67
N HIS A 196 23.52 15.10 1.64
CA HIS A 196 24.27 16.36 1.62
C HIS A 196 24.03 17.18 0.35
N SER A 197 24.02 16.54 -0.82
CA SER A 197 23.71 17.20 -2.09
C SER A 197 22.31 17.80 -2.07
N PHE A 198 21.33 17.06 -1.57
CA PHE A 198 19.96 17.54 -1.43
C PHE A 198 19.85 18.69 -0.42
N GLN A 199 20.57 18.63 0.71
CA GLN A 199 20.61 19.74 1.68
C GLN A 199 21.17 21.02 1.04
N ARG A 200 22.28 20.93 0.29
CA ARG A 200 22.83 22.08 -0.45
C ARG A 200 21.82 22.67 -1.43
N TRP A 201 21.11 21.81 -2.19
CA TRP A 201 20.06 22.27 -3.08
C TRP A 201 18.93 22.96 -2.31
N ARG A 202 18.47 22.36 -1.21
CA ARG A 202 17.41 22.90 -0.35
C ARG A 202 17.79 24.28 0.20
N ASP A 203 19.04 24.46 0.62
CA ASP A 203 19.53 25.75 1.13
C ASP A 203 19.52 26.82 0.04
N LYS A 204 19.92 26.47 -1.19
CA LYS A 204 19.80 27.37 -2.36
C LYS A 204 18.34 27.73 -2.64
N ALA A 205 17.44 26.74 -2.66
CA ALA A 205 16.00 26.95 -2.86
C ALA A 205 15.40 27.87 -1.79
N ASN A 206 15.77 27.68 -0.52
CA ASN A 206 15.32 28.53 0.59
C ASN A 206 15.79 29.98 0.44
N ARG A 207 17.03 30.21 -0.03
CA ARG A 207 17.53 31.56 -0.32
C ARG A 207 16.73 32.23 -1.44
N ILE A 208 16.38 31.48 -2.49
CA ILE A 208 15.52 31.99 -3.58
C ILE A 208 14.15 32.37 -3.03
N LEU A 209 13.51 31.49 -2.26
CA LEU A 209 12.20 31.77 -1.67
C LEU A 209 12.24 32.98 -0.72
N ALA A 210 13.29 33.12 0.08
CA ALA A 210 13.49 34.28 0.95
C ALA A 210 13.63 35.58 0.12
N LYS A 211 14.41 35.56 -0.96
CA LYS A 211 14.53 36.71 -1.89
C LYS A 211 13.17 37.08 -2.51
N LEU A 212 12.35 36.09 -2.86
CA LEU A 212 11.02 36.33 -3.45
C LEU A 212 10.00 36.87 -2.43
N ARG A 213 10.12 36.53 -1.14
CA ARG A 213 9.21 37.01 -0.08
C ARG A 213 9.54 38.42 0.41
N ARG A 214 10.83 38.78 0.47
CA ARG A 214 11.31 40.07 1.00
C ARG A 214 10.56 41.32 0.46
N PRO A 215 10.29 41.46 -0.85
CA PRO A 215 9.57 42.65 -1.34
C PRO A 215 8.14 42.73 -0.81
N HIS A 216 7.45 41.59 -0.68
CA HIS A 216 6.09 41.53 -0.16
C HIS A 216 6.05 41.84 1.35
N GLU A 217 7.00 41.30 2.10
CA GLU A 217 7.19 41.60 3.53
C GLU A 217 7.45 43.08 3.77
N ARG A 218 8.36 43.70 3.00
CA ARG A 218 8.62 45.15 3.08
C ARG A 218 7.37 45.99 2.79
N LYS A 219 6.57 45.62 1.78
CA LYS A 219 5.32 46.32 1.48
C LYS A 219 4.29 46.19 2.61
N LEU A 220 4.21 45.02 3.24
CA LEU A 220 3.36 44.80 4.42
C LEU A 220 3.82 45.66 5.60
N GLU A 221 5.12 45.68 5.89
CA GLU A 221 5.71 46.50 6.96
C GLU A 221 5.44 47.99 6.74
N GLN A 222 5.61 48.48 5.51
CA GLN A 222 5.29 49.86 5.14
C GLN A 222 3.80 50.18 5.37
N LYS A 223 2.88 49.27 4.98
CA LYS A 223 1.44 49.43 5.24
C LYS A 223 1.12 49.48 6.74
N VAL A 224 1.73 48.60 7.53
CA VAL A 224 1.54 48.56 8.99
C VAL A 224 2.09 49.84 9.65
N ALA A 225 3.26 50.32 9.23
CA ALA A 225 3.85 51.56 9.73
C ALA A 225 2.98 52.77 9.38
N ALA A 226 2.48 52.86 8.14
CA ALA A 226 1.56 53.91 7.72
C ALA A 226 0.26 53.89 8.54
N ALA A 227 -0.34 52.71 8.76
CA ALA A 227 -1.54 52.56 9.58
C ALA A 227 -1.30 53.00 11.04
N LYS A 228 -0.15 52.66 11.64
CA LYS A 228 0.24 53.12 12.97
C LYS A 228 0.37 54.66 13.01
N LYS A 229 1.01 55.26 12.01
CA LYS A 229 1.17 56.72 11.91
C LYS A 229 -0.18 57.43 11.79
N ILE A 230 -1.07 56.94 10.93
CA ILE A 230 -2.44 57.47 10.79
C ILE A 230 -3.21 57.36 12.12
N LYS A 231 -3.11 56.23 12.82
CA LYS A 231 -3.76 56.04 14.12
C LYS A 231 -3.23 57.01 15.18
N ALA A 232 -1.93 57.27 15.20
CA ALA A 232 -1.31 58.25 16.10
C ALA A 232 -1.80 59.67 15.82
N LEU A 233 -1.84 60.08 14.54
CA LEU A 233 -2.34 61.40 14.13
C LEU A 233 -3.81 61.60 14.48
N ARG A 234 -4.67 60.59 14.27
CA ARG A 234 -6.08 60.64 14.67
C ARG A 234 -6.27 60.81 16.18
N ARG A 235 -5.43 60.16 16.99
CA ARG A 235 -5.45 60.29 18.45
C ARG A 235 -4.95 61.65 18.94
N ALA A 236 -3.98 62.25 18.25
CA ALA A 236 -3.51 63.60 18.57
C ALA A 236 -4.60 64.64 18.28
N LYS A 237 -5.21 64.57 17.08
CA LYS A 237 -6.31 65.47 16.71
C LYS A 237 -7.49 65.41 17.70
N ALA A 238 -7.87 64.22 18.15
CA ALA A 238 -8.95 64.04 19.13
C ALA A 238 -8.61 64.48 20.57
N LYS A 239 -7.36 64.90 20.84
CA LYS A 239 -6.96 65.51 22.12
C LYS A 239 -6.94 67.03 22.07
N ASP A 240 -6.87 67.59 20.87
CA ASP A 240 -6.84 69.05 20.63
C ASP A 240 -8.26 69.62 20.40
N GLU A 241 -9.27 68.74 20.33
CA GLU A 241 -10.73 69.03 20.34
C GLU A 241 -11.31 68.75 21.74
#